data_AF-A0ABD4STS8-F1
#
_entry.id   AF-A0ABD4STS8-F1
#
_cell.length_a   1.000
_cell.length_b   1.000
_cell.length_c   1.000
_cell.angle_alpha   90.00
_cell.angle_beta   90.00
_cell.angle_gamma   90.00
#
_symmetry.space_group_name_H-M   'P 1'
#
loop_
_entity.id
_entity.type
_entity.pdbx_description
1 polymer ?
#
loop_
_entity_poly.entity_id
_entity_poly.type
_entity_poly.pdbx_seq_one_letter_code
_entity_poly.pdbx_strand_id
1 'polypeptide(L)'
;MIKMKNDKSCLIVYVCREKDANWHGKALEFVESILSCRPGADYSLLVVYKGFSDNLRSARNVFSGVSVFELVVEDSGYDIGAYRLAVNIVNAEYICCLSASSRVLCENWLSMMLQVCSDNRVGIVGAMGSYESNGLLSEGFPMFPNPHIRTTGFIIRCGDFLSYTKTPVDKMDAHLIESGWNGLTACVLNSGRQALVVGKNGVAFDITEWRASETFRSGRQSNLLIADHWSDHYMDCDELVRKKLQFLTWGVLDE
;
A
#
# COMPACT_ATOMS: atom_id res chain seq x y z
N MET A 1 5.28 -9.98 24.32
CA MET A 1 4.11 -10.66 23.74
C MET A 1 4.64 -11.75 22.81
N ILE A 2 4.18 -13.01 22.94
CA ILE A 2 4.61 -14.09 22.03
C ILE A 2 3.89 -13.87 20.70
N LYS A 3 4.63 -13.76 19.60
CA LYS A 3 4.02 -13.59 18.26
C LYS A 3 3.28 -14.87 17.85
N MET A 4 2.15 -14.71 17.18
CA MET A 4 1.44 -15.78 16.48
C MET A 4 2.41 -16.43 15.49
N LYS A 5 2.46 -17.76 15.55
CA LYS A 5 3.27 -18.54 14.62
C LYS A 5 2.67 -18.41 13.23
N ASN A 6 3.50 -18.04 12.27
CA ASN A 6 3.16 -18.00 10.86
C ASN A 6 4.29 -18.70 10.10
N ASP A 7 3.91 -19.65 9.25
CA ASP A 7 4.83 -20.50 8.50
C ASP A 7 5.17 -19.92 7.11
N LYS A 8 4.59 -18.76 6.75
CA LYS A 8 4.80 -18.08 5.46
C LYS A 8 5.72 -16.86 5.60
N SER A 9 6.54 -16.59 4.59
CA SER A 9 7.48 -15.46 4.61
C SER A 9 6.79 -14.09 4.50
N CYS A 10 5.63 -14.02 3.84
CA CYS A 10 4.88 -12.78 3.63
C CYS A 10 3.55 -12.76 4.42
N LEU A 11 3.32 -11.65 5.14
CA LEU A 11 2.05 -11.31 5.76
C LEU A 11 1.35 -10.22 4.94
N ILE A 12 0.24 -10.54 4.30
CA ILE A 12 -0.67 -9.52 3.75
C ILE A 12 -1.50 -8.98 4.90
N VAL A 13 -1.55 -7.66 5.02
CA VAL A 13 -2.41 -6.96 5.98
C VAL A 13 -3.40 -6.10 5.21
N TYR A 14 -4.68 -6.46 5.32
CA TYR A 14 -5.79 -5.68 4.75
C TYR A 14 -6.54 -4.96 5.87
N VAL A 15 -6.71 -3.65 5.75
CA VAL A 15 -7.46 -2.84 6.72
C VAL A 15 -8.90 -2.66 6.25
N CYS A 16 -9.84 -3.30 6.92
CA CYS A 16 -11.26 -3.05 6.75
C CYS A 16 -11.72 -2.05 7.81
N ARG A 17 -12.38 -0.95 7.42
CA ARG A 17 -12.74 0.14 8.34
C ARG A 17 -14.25 0.45 8.31
N GLU A 18 -14.92 0.34 9.46
CA GLU A 18 -16.40 0.49 9.54
C GLU A 18 -16.88 1.89 9.13
N LYS A 19 -16.10 2.93 9.41
CA LYS A 19 -16.45 4.32 9.06
C LYS A 19 -16.30 4.66 7.57
N ASP A 20 -15.68 3.79 6.78
CA ASP A 20 -15.55 4.05 5.35
C ASP A 20 -16.91 3.91 4.67
N ALA A 21 -17.23 4.89 3.81
CA ALA A 21 -18.38 4.78 2.93
C ALA A 21 -18.27 3.49 2.10
N ASN A 22 -19.36 2.72 2.08
CA ASN A 22 -19.44 1.42 1.42
C ASN A 22 -18.31 0.44 1.82
N TRP A 23 -17.95 0.37 3.11
CA TRP A 23 -16.93 -0.58 3.60
C TRP A 23 -17.23 -2.02 3.18
N HIS A 24 -18.51 -2.41 3.14
CA HIS A 24 -18.94 -3.77 2.80
C HIS A 24 -18.63 -4.12 1.34
N GLY A 25 -18.99 -3.23 0.40
CA GLY A 25 -18.66 -3.41 -1.01
C GLY A 25 -17.16 -3.44 -1.27
N LYS A 26 -16.40 -2.55 -0.62
CA LYS A 26 -14.93 -2.55 -0.72
C LYS A 26 -14.29 -3.85 -0.23
N ALA A 27 -14.80 -4.41 0.87
CA ALA A 27 -14.31 -5.69 1.40
C ALA A 27 -14.65 -6.85 0.47
N LEU A 28 -15.85 -6.86 -0.13
CA LEU A 28 -16.24 -7.85 -1.14
C LEU A 28 -15.34 -7.76 -2.38
N GLU A 29 -15.13 -6.55 -2.92
CA GLU A 29 -14.23 -6.31 -4.06
C GLU A 29 -12.80 -6.80 -3.78
N PHE A 30 -12.28 -6.56 -2.57
CA PHE A 30 -10.97 -7.07 -2.18
C PHE A 30 -10.93 -8.60 -2.19
N VAL A 31 -11.89 -9.25 -1.52
CA VAL A 31 -11.98 -10.73 -1.46
C VAL A 31 -12.12 -11.33 -2.86
N GLU A 32 -13.02 -10.78 -3.67
CA GLU A 32 -13.20 -11.19 -5.07
C GLU A 32 -11.90 -11.07 -5.86
N SER A 33 -11.15 -9.97 -5.68
CA SER A 33 -9.90 -9.73 -6.39
C SER A 33 -8.81 -10.76 -6.05
N ILE A 34 -8.65 -11.11 -4.77
CA ILE A 34 -7.63 -12.08 -4.34
C ILE A 34 -8.02 -13.54 -4.63
N LEU A 35 -9.32 -13.83 -4.76
CA LEU A 35 -9.81 -15.13 -5.20
C LEU A 35 -9.71 -15.31 -6.72
N SER A 36 -9.87 -14.22 -7.46
CA SER A 36 -9.82 -14.22 -8.93
C SER A 36 -8.40 -14.16 -9.49
N CYS A 37 -7.45 -13.58 -8.76
CA CYS A 37 -6.06 -13.43 -9.18
C CYS A 37 -5.14 -14.26 -8.27
N ARG A 38 -4.48 -15.29 -8.81
CA ARG A 38 -3.54 -16.09 -8.02
C ARG A 38 -2.36 -15.22 -7.58
N PRO A 39 -1.90 -15.34 -6.33
CA PRO A 39 -0.79 -14.54 -5.81
C PRO A 39 0.56 -14.87 -6.45
N GLY A 40 0.75 -16.12 -6.92
CA GLY A 40 2.04 -16.66 -7.36
C GLY A 40 3.04 -16.94 -6.22
N ALA A 41 2.71 -16.60 -4.98
CA ALA A 41 3.52 -16.87 -3.79
C ALA A 41 2.62 -17.20 -2.59
N ASP A 42 3.19 -17.93 -1.63
CA ASP A 42 2.51 -18.23 -0.37
C ASP A 42 2.44 -16.99 0.53
N TYR A 43 1.31 -16.84 1.21
CA TYR A 43 1.08 -15.76 2.16
C TYR A 43 0.21 -16.18 3.32
N SER A 44 0.29 -15.42 4.40
CA SER A 44 -0.74 -15.35 5.43
C SER A 44 -1.51 -14.05 5.28
N LEU A 45 -2.84 -14.09 5.42
CA LEU A 45 -3.68 -12.90 5.39
C LEU A 45 -4.10 -12.54 6.80
N LEU A 46 -3.88 -11.29 7.20
CA LEU A 46 -4.44 -10.71 8.40
C LEU A 46 -5.43 -9.60 8.01
N VAL A 47 -6.67 -9.77 8.46
CA VAL A 47 -7.73 -8.75 8.31
C VAL A 47 -7.79 -7.93 9.59
N VAL A 48 -7.57 -6.63 9.45
CA VAL A 48 -7.76 -5.67 10.53
C VAL A 48 -9.18 -5.13 10.44
N TYR A 49 -10.03 -5.46 11.41
CA TYR A 49 -11.35 -4.87 11.58
C TYR A 49 -11.22 -3.62 12.44
N LYS A 50 -11.14 -2.47 11.78
CA LYS A 50 -10.89 -1.18 12.40
C LYS A 50 -12.17 -0.42 12.70
N GLY A 51 -12.37 -0.14 13.99
CA GLY A 51 -13.52 0.60 14.50
C GLY A 51 -14.83 -0.17 14.46
N PHE A 52 -14.80 -1.48 14.21
CA PHE A 52 -16.00 -2.30 14.08
C PHE A 52 -16.67 -2.54 15.43
N SER A 53 -17.97 -2.27 15.46
CA SER A 53 -18.88 -2.57 16.58
C SER A 53 -20.00 -3.48 16.10
N ASP A 54 -21.17 -2.92 15.81
CA ASP A 54 -22.39 -3.67 15.45
C ASP A 54 -22.23 -4.48 14.16
N ASN A 55 -21.44 -4.00 13.19
CA ASN A 55 -21.26 -4.69 11.92
C ASN A 55 -20.13 -5.72 11.92
N LEU A 56 -19.44 -5.99 13.05
CA LEU A 56 -18.29 -6.90 13.07
C LEU A 56 -18.62 -8.30 12.55
N ARG A 57 -19.81 -8.82 12.89
CA ARG A 57 -20.27 -10.13 12.37
C ARG A 57 -20.45 -10.10 10.85
N SER A 58 -21.02 -9.03 10.33
CA SER A 58 -21.20 -8.85 8.88
C SER A 58 -19.84 -8.76 8.17
N ALA A 59 -18.89 -8.04 8.75
CA ALA A 59 -17.53 -7.93 8.23
C ALA A 59 -16.82 -9.30 8.20
N ARG A 60 -16.90 -10.09 9.27
CA ARG A 60 -16.34 -11.44 9.30
C ARG A 60 -16.93 -12.37 8.23
N ASN A 61 -18.23 -12.26 7.97
CA ASN A 61 -18.89 -13.10 6.96
C ASN A 61 -18.30 -12.87 5.55
N VAL A 62 -17.86 -11.65 5.23
CA VAL A 62 -17.20 -11.34 3.94
C VAL A 62 -15.95 -12.19 3.72
N PHE A 63 -15.20 -12.48 4.79
CA PHE A 63 -13.95 -13.24 4.74
C PHE A 63 -14.12 -14.74 5.04
N SER A 64 -15.35 -15.25 5.18
CA SER A 64 -15.59 -16.65 5.57
C SER A 64 -15.05 -17.70 4.59
N GLY A 65 -14.84 -17.33 3.32
CA GLY A 65 -14.27 -18.18 2.27
C GLY A 65 -12.73 -18.14 2.18
N VAL A 66 -12.06 -17.35 3.01
CA VAL A 66 -10.60 -17.19 3.00
C VAL A 66 -10.01 -17.44 4.39
N SER A 67 -8.86 -18.11 4.44
CA SER A 67 -8.15 -18.34 5.71
C SER A 67 -7.49 -17.04 6.17
N VAL A 68 -7.93 -16.50 7.31
CA VAL A 68 -7.45 -15.21 7.83
C VAL A 68 -7.05 -15.29 9.29
N PHE A 69 -6.01 -14.55 9.64
CA PHE A 69 -5.83 -14.03 10.99
C PHE A 69 -6.73 -12.81 11.18
N GLU A 70 -7.29 -12.66 12.37
CA GLU A 70 -8.15 -11.52 12.69
C GLU A 70 -7.48 -10.61 13.70
N LEU A 71 -7.62 -9.30 13.50
CA LEU A 71 -7.26 -8.28 14.47
C LEU A 71 -8.38 -7.24 14.54
N VAL A 72 -9.02 -7.09 15.71
CA VAL A 72 -10.01 -6.03 15.94
C VAL A 72 -9.33 -4.90 16.70
N VAL A 73 -9.45 -3.67 16.20
CA VAL A 73 -8.83 -2.48 16.80
C VAL A 73 -9.76 -1.29 16.77
N GLU A 74 -9.52 -0.32 17.67
CA GLU A 74 -10.16 0.98 17.64
C GLU A 74 -9.88 1.75 16.34
N ASP A 75 -10.76 2.67 15.95
CA ASP A 75 -10.56 3.55 14.79
C ASP A 75 -9.56 4.69 15.10
N SER A 76 -8.31 4.31 15.32
CA SER A 76 -7.18 5.20 15.61
C SER A 76 -5.94 4.79 14.82
N GLY A 77 -4.90 5.64 14.80
CA GLY A 77 -3.59 5.25 14.24
C GLY A 77 -3.52 5.12 12.71
N TYR A 78 -4.56 5.50 11.96
CA TYR A 78 -4.61 5.33 10.49
C TYR A 78 -4.24 3.89 10.05
N ASP A 79 -4.00 3.64 8.77
CA ASP A 79 -3.69 2.28 8.30
C ASP A 79 -2.29 1.85 8.78
N ILE A 80 -1.35 2.79 8.86
CA ILE A 80 0.02 2.54 9.33
C ILE A 80 0.03 1.97 10.76
N GLY A 81 -0.80 2.49 11.67
CA GLY A 81 -0.92 1.95 13.03
C GLY A 81 -1.41 0.51 13.05
N ALA A 82 -2.38 0.18 12.19
CA ALA A 82 -2.89 -1.17 12.03
C ALA A 82 -1.83 -2.13 11.47
N TYR A 83 -1.09 -1.72 10.43
CA TYR A 83 0.05 -2.49 9.90
C TYR A 83 1.11 -2.73 10.97
N ARG A 84 1.45 -1.71 11.78
CA ARG A 84 2.43 -1.84 12.86
C ARG A 84 1.99 -2.83 13.93
N LEU A 85 0.71 -2.83 14.31
CA LEU A 85 0.16 -3.81 15.23
C LEU A 85 0.27 -5.23 14.65
N ALA A 86 -0.08 -5.40 13.37
CA ALA A 86 0.01 -6.68 12.67
C ALA A 86 1.43 -7.28 12.71
N VAL A 87 2.47 -6.49 12.39
CA VAL A 87 3.87 -6.94 12.45
C VAL A 87 4.32 -7.32 13.87
N ASN A 88 3.73 -6.69 14.89
CA ASN A 88 4.04 -7.01 16.29
C ASN A 88 3.39 -8.29 16.78
N ILE A 89 2.28 -8.73 16.16
CA ILE A 89 1.53 -9.91 16.60
C ILE A 89 1.73 -11.14 15.69
N VAL A 90 2.08 -10.98 14.41
CA VAL A 90 2.36 -12.10 13.51
C VAL A 90 3.83 -12.10 13.09
N ASN A 91 4.50 -13.25 13.17
CA ASN A 91 5.87 -13.39 12.71
C ASN A 91 5.94 -13.55 11.19
N ALA A 92 6.52 -12.60 10.47
CA ALA A 92 6.77 -12.71 9.03
C ALA A 92 8.06 -11.96 8.67
N GLU A 93 8.67 -12.33 7.55
CA GLU A 93 9.84 -11.63 7.02
C GLU A 93 9.42 -10.32 6.33
N TYR A 94 8.36 -10.39 5.52
CA TYR A 94 7.82 -9.27 4.76
C TYR A 94 6.36 -8.98 5.18
N ILE A 95 6.00 -7.71 5.14
CA ILE A 95 4.61 -7.25 5.22
C ILE A 95 4.19 -6.67 3.86
N CYS A 96 3.01 -7.06 3.38
CA CYS A 96 2.32 -6.45 2.25
C CYS A 96 1.12 -5.65 2.78
N CYS A 97 1.15 -4.33 2.63
CA CYS A 97 0.19 -3.40 3.24
C CYS A 97 -0.88 -2.99 2.24
N LEU A 98 -2.15 -3.31 2.51
CA LEU A 98 -3.30 -3.03 1.64
C LEU A 98 -4.37 -2.23 2.40
N SER A 99 -4.69 -1.04 1.91
CA SER A 99 -5.79 -0.22 2.44
C SER A 99 -7.17 -0.80 2.11
N ALA A 100 -8.21 -0.24 2.73
CA ALA A 100 -9.61 -0.66 2.54
C ALA A 100 -10.07 -0.67 1.08
N SER A 101 -9.54 0.19 0.22
CA SER A 101 -9.93 0.27 -1.20
C SER A 101 -9.05 -0.57 -2.13
N SER A 102 -8.13 -1.38 -1.61
CA SER A 102 -7.18 -2.12 -2.44
C SER A 102 -7.86 -3.24 -3.21
N ARG A 103 -7.54 -3.38 -4.50
CA ARG A 103 -7.95 -4.50 -5.35
C ARG A 103 -6.78 -5.00 -6.17
N VAL A 104 -6.60 -6.31 -6.23
CA VAL A 104 -5.60 -6.96 -7.08
C VAL A 104 -6.12 -7.02 -8.52
N LEU A 105 -5.27 -6.69 -9.49
CA LEU A 105 -5.68 -6.61 -10.91
C LEU A 105 -5.04 -7.66 -11.82
N CYS A 106 -4.09 -8.46 -11.33
CA CYS A 106 -3.43 -9.47 -12.17
C CYS A 106 -2.96 -10.71 -11.41
N GLU A 107 -2.77 -11.78 -12.18
CA GLU A 107 -2.11 -13.01 -11.74
C GLU A 107 -0.66 -12.76 -11.33
N ASN A 108 -0.15 -13.58 -10.40
CA ASN A 108 1.23 -13.57 -9.91
C ASN A 108 1.67 -12.27 -9.21
N TRP A 109 0.71 -11.39 -8.90
CA TRP A 109 0.92 -10.06 -8.34
C TRP A 109 1.87 -10.05 -7.13
N LEU A 110 1.68 -10.98 -6.19
CA LEU A 110 2.47 -11.05 -4.97
C LEU A 110 3.88 -11.58 -5.26
N SER A 111 4.00 -12.62 -6.08
CA SER A 111 5.32 -13.17 -6.45
C SER A 111 6.19 -12.17 -7.21
N MET A 112 5.59 -11.35 -8.09
CA MET A 112 6.34 -10.31 -8.81
C MET A 112 6.94 -9.30 -7.83
N MET A 113 6.16 -8.85 -6.84
CA MET A 113 6.67 -7.93 -5.82
C MET A 113 7.71 -8.59 -4.89
N LEU A 114 7.47 -9.82 -4.45
CA LEU A 114 8.38 -10.55 -3.55
C LEU A 114 9.71 -10.93 -4.22
N GLN A 115 9.68 -11.30 -5.50
CA GLN A 115 10.90 -11.59 -6.26
C GLN A 115 11.83 -10.37 -6.27
N VAL A 116 11.27 -9.18 -6.49
CA VAL A 116 12.04 -7.92 -6.47
C VAL A 116 12.52 -7.59 -5.06
N CYS A 117 11.66 -7.74 -4.05
CA CYS A 117 12.02 -7.52 -2.63
C CYS A 117 13.05 -8.52 -2.06
N SER A 118 13.34 -9.63 -2.75
CA SER A 118 14.32 -10.63 -2.32
C SER A 118 15.77 -10.17 -2.53
N ASP A 119 16.01 -9.19 -3.41
CA ASP A 119 17.31 -8.53 -3.55
C ASP A 119 17.58 -7.63 -2.35
N ASN A 120 18.69 -7.86 -1.65
CA ASN A 120 19.07 -7.09 -0.45
C ASN A 120 19.35 -5.61 -0.74
N ARG A 121 19.56 -5.24 -2.01
CA ARG A 121 19.68 -3.84 -2.44
C ARG A 121 18.33 -3.13 -2.46
N VAL A 122 17.22 -3.85 -2.48
CA VAL A 122 15.86 -3.29 -2.50
C VAL A 122 15.30 -3.24 -1.08
N GLY A 123 14.88 -2.05 -0.65
CA GLY A 123 14.30 -1.84 0.68
C GLY A 123 12.77 -1.80 0.69
N ILE A 124 12.14 -1.37 -0.40
CA ILE A 124 10.69 -1.30 -0.54
C ILE A 124 10.26 -1.48 -2.00
N VAL A 125 9.15 -2.19 -2.21
CA VAL A 125 8.50 -2.35 -3.51
C VAL A 125 7.06 -1.89 -3.42
N GLY A 126 6.65 -0.96 -4.28
CA GLY A 126 5.26 -0.51 -4.39
C GLY A 126 4.60 -0.95 -5.70
N ALA A 127 3.27 -1.04 -5.69
CA ALA A 127 2.46 -1.08 -6.91
C ALA A 127 2.28 0.32 -7.53
N MET A 128 2.52 1.37 -6.74
CA MET A 128 2.34 2.77 -7.15
C MET A 128 3.38 3.67 -6.46
N GLY A 129 3.98 4.55 -7.24
CA GLY A 129 4.88 5.62 -6.77
C GLY A 129 4.37 7.00 -7.17
N SER A 130 4.88 8.05 -6.52
CA SER A 130 4.46 9.43 -6.72
C SER A 130 5.62 10.38 -6.47
N TYR A 131 5.67 11.52 -7.17
CA TYR A 131 6.58 12.64 -6.84
C TYR A 131 5.87 13.78 -6.11
N GLU A 132 4.59 13.62 -5.75
CA GLU A 132 3.81 14.64 -5.06
C GLU A 132 4.49 15.13 -3.79
N SER A 133 4.34 16.42 -3.53
CA SER A 133 4.97 17.07 -2.40
C SER A 133 3.99 18.04 -1.72
N ASN A 134 3.97 18.00 -0.40
CA ASN A 134 3.34 19.01 0.44
C ASN A 134 4.33 20.11 0.89
N GLY A 135 5.53 20.18 0.32
CA GLY A 135 6.61 21.08 0.75
C GLY A 135 6.26 22.57 0.64
N LEU A 136 5.35 22.94 -0.28
CA LEU A 136 4.80 24.31 -0.35
C LEU A 136 3.84 24.65 0.79
N LEU A 137 3.25 23.64 1.43
CA LEU A 137 2.23 23.79 2.46
C LEU A 137 2.78 23.54 3.87
N SER A 138 3.88 22.78 4.00
CA SER A 138 4.46 22.41 5.28
C SER A 138 5.95 22.07 5.14
N GLU A 139 6.77 22.60 6.06
CA GLU A 139 8.22 22.40 6.11
C GLU A 139 8.65 20.94 6.39
N GLY A 140 7.72 20.10 6.86
CA GLY A 140 7.98 18.69 7.14
C GLY A 140 8.17 17.81 5.90
N PHE A 141 7.98 18.36 4.70
CA PHE A 141 8.06 17.64 3.43
C PHE A 141 9.16 18.20 2.52
N PRO A 142 9.86 17.34 1.76
CA PRO A 142 10.72 17.78 0.66
C PRO A 142 9.92 18.52 -0.40
N MET A 143 10.54 19.47 -1.10
CA MET A 143 9.96 20.12 -2.27
C MET A 143 9.78 19.13 -3.43
N PHE A 144 8.88 19.45 -4.37
CA PHE A 144 8.75 18.67 -5.60
C PHE A 144 10.07 18.71 -6.41
N PRO A 145 10.52 17.58 -7.00
CA PRO A 145 9.92 16.25 -6.92
C PRO A 145 10.26 15.54 -5.59
N ASN A 146 9.27 14.89 -5.00
CA ASN A 146 9.41 14.14 -3.75
C ASN A 146 9.05 12.66 -3.98
N PRO A 147 9.98 11.84 -4.50
CA PRO A 147 9.71 10.46 -4.85
C PRO A 147 9.40 9.62 -3.61
N HIS A 148 8.18 9.07 -3.54
CA HIS A 148 7.75 8.15 -2.49
C HIS A 148 6.82 7.04 -3.04
N ILE A 149 6.93 5.86 -2.44
CA ILE A 149 5.93 4.79 -2.56
C ILE A 149 4.70 5.18 -1.74
N ARG A 150 3.51 5.00 -2.31
CA ARG A 150 2.24 5.26 -1.61
C ARG A 150 2.06 4.26 -0.45
N THR A 151 1.45 4.68 0.66
CA THR A 151 1.23 3.82 1.85
C THR A 151 0.09 2.80 1.68
N THR A 152 -0.13 2.34 0.46
CA THR A 152 -1.01 1.22 0.10
C THR A 152 -0.45 0.49 -1.11
N GLY A 153 -0.58 -0.84 -1.13
CA GLY A 153 -0.08 -1.67 -2.22
C GLY A 153 1.45 -1.79 -2.24
N PHE A 154 2.10 -1.95 -1.08
CA PHE A 154 3.57 -2.05 -1.00
C PHE A 154 4.03 -3.24 -0.14
N ILE A 155 5.25 -3.70 -0.39
CA ILE A 155 5.97 -4.73 0.37
C ILE A 155 7.27 -4.16 0.93
N ILE A 156 7.57 -4.50 2.18
CA ILE A 156 8.79 -4.14 2.90
C ILE A 156 9.11 -5.21 3.96
N ARG A 157 10.38 -5.32 4.37
CA ARG A 157 10.74 -6.18 5.50
C ARG A 157 10.08 -5.69 6.79
N CYS A 158 9.53 -6.62 7.57
CA CYS A 158 8.85 -6.32 8.84
C CYS A 158 9.73 -5.49 9.80
N GLY A 159 11.03 -5.80 9.89
CA GLY A 159 11.98 -5.08 10.73
C GLY A 159 12.21 -3.63 10.28
N ASP A 160 12.31 -3.40 8.98
CA ASP A 160 12.45 -2.06 8.39
C ASP A 160 11.17 -1.26 8.60
N PHE A 161 10.00 -1.85 8.33
CA PHE A 161 8.72 -1.19 8.54
C PHE A 161 8.55 -0.71 9.99
N LEU A 162 8.88 -1.54 10.97
CA LEU A 162 8.82 -1.14 12.38
C LEU A 162 9.81 -0.03 12.72
N SER A 163 11.02 -0.07 12.15
CA SER A 163 12.10 0.88 12.40
C SER A 163 11.83 2.25 11.76
N TYR A 164 11.19 2.28 10.59
CA TYR A 164 10.97 3.49 9.80
C TYR A 164 9.59 4.13 10.00
N THR A 165 8.71 3.50 10.78
CA THR A 165 7.38 4.05 11.06
C THR A 165 7.17 4.27 12.55
N LYS A 166 6.20 5.12 12.87
CA LYS A 166 5.60 5.26 14.20
C LYS A 166 4.08 5.10 14.06
N THR A 167 3.37 4.89 15.16
CA THR A 167 1.90 4.94 15.12
C THR A 167 1.49 6.40 14.93
N PRO A 168 0.82 6.76 13.82
CA PRO A 168 0.41 8.14 13.57
C PRO A 168 -0.62 8.61 14.61
N VAL A 169 -0.46 9.81 15.16
CA VAL A 169 -1.45 10.39 16.07
C VAL A 169 -2.57 11.09 15.29
N ASP A 170 -2.20 11.74 14.19
CA ASP A 170 -3.11 12.50 13.33
C ASP A 170 -2.81 12.27 11.83
N LYS A 171 -3.54 12.99 10.98
CA LYS A 171 -3.44 12.86 9.53
C LYS A 171 -2.11 13.39 9.01
N MET A 172 -1.57 14.44 9.64
CA MET A 172 -0.31 15.02 9.25
C MET A 172 0.84 14.04 9.53
N ASP A 173 0.82 13.38 10.69
CA ASP A 173 1.75 12.29 11.02
C ASP A 173 1.71 11.17 9.96
N ALA A 174 0.53 10.76 9.52
CA ALA A 174 0.39 9.74 8.48
C ALA A 174 1.01 10.20 7.15
N HIS A 175 0.80 11.46 6.76
CA HIS A 175 1.45 12.03 5.57
C HIS A 175 2.97 12.16 5.73
N LEU A 176 3.48 12.56 6.90
CA LEU A 176 4.92 12.63 7.16
C LEU A 176 5.58 11.25 7.08
N ILE A 177 4.90 10.19 7.53
CA ILE A 177 5.39 8.81 7.38
C ILE A 177 5.37 8.37 5.91
N GLU A 178 4.40 8.81 5.10
CA GLU A 178 4.36 8.47 3.68
C GLU A 178 5.48 9.18 2.89
N SER A 179 5.60 10.50 3.04
CA SER A 179 6.37 11.34 2.12
C SER A 179 7.13 12.51 2.77
N GLY A 180 7.23 12.55 4.10
CA GLY A 180 8.05 13.55 4.81
C GLY A 180 9.55 13.27 4.69
N TRP A 181 10.38 14.17 5.25
CA TRP A 181 11.85 14.02 5.26
C TRP A 181 12.35 12.69 5.86
N ASN A 182 11.59 12.14 6.81
CA ASN A 182 11.84 10.85 7.45
C ASN A 182 10.72 9.85 7.13
N GLY A 183 10.08 9.99 5.96
CA GLY A 183 9.07 9.06 5.49
C GLY A 183 9.67 7.71 5.10
N LEU A 184 8.81 6.72 4.91
CA LEU A 184 9.18 5.33 4.68
C LEU A 184 10.16 5.17 3.52
N THR A 185 9.86 5.81 2.38
CA THR A 185 10.72 5.75 1.19
C THR A 185 12.03 6.50 1.43
N ALA A 186 12.00 7.67 2.08
CA ALA A 186 13.20 8.43 2.41
C ALA A 186 14.14 7.64 3.33
N CYS A 187 13.61 6.96 4.36
CA CYS A 187 14.39 6.09 5.23
C CYS A 187 15.04 4.93 4.47
N VAL A 188 14.34 4.31 3.52
CA VAL A 188 14.90 3.27 2.66
C VAL A 188 16.06 3.81 1.83
N LEU A 189 15.88 4.95 1.16
CA LEU A 189 16.93 5.56 0.34
C LEU A 189 18.15 5.97 1.18
N ASN A 190 17.92 6.54 2.37
CA ASN A 190 18.98 6.91 3.31
C ASN A 190 19.75 5.70 3.87
N SER A 191 19.17 4.49 3.81
CA SER A 191 19.88 3.25 4.13
C SER A 191 20.77 2.72 2.99
N GLY A 192 20.83 3.43 1.86
CA GLY A 192 21.58 3.02 0.67
C GLY A 192 20.87 1.96 -0.19
N ARG A 193 19.56 1.75 0.04
CA ARG A 193 18.73 0.76 -0.67
C ARG A 193 17.76 1.42 -1.64
N GLN A 194 17.31 0.66 -2.63
CA GLN A 194 16.39 1.10 -3.68
C GLN A 194 14.93 1.03 -3.23
N ALA A 195 14.14 1.94 -3.79
CA ALA A 195 12.69 1.90 -3.79
C ALA A 195 12.21 1.69 -5.22
N LEU A 196 11.46 0.62 -5.47
CA LEU A 196 11.05 0.22 -6.81
C LEU A 196 9.53 0.18 -6.93
N VAL A 197 9.03 0.45 -8.14
CA VAL A 197 7.63 0.21 -8.50
C VAL A 197 7.58 -1.03 -9.39
N VAL A 198 6.64 -1.94 -9.14
CA VAL A 198 6.43 -3.12 -9.99
C VAL A 198 5.10 -3.02 -10.72
N GLY A 199 5.16 -3.16 -12.04
CA GLY A 199 3.99 -3.18 -12.90
C GLY A 199 3.40 -4.58 -13.08
N LYS A 200 2.18 -4.67 -13.60
CA LYS A 200 1.52 -5.94 -13.93
C LYS A 200 2.26 -6.73 -15.02
N ASN A 201 3.12 -6.07 -15.79
CA ASN A 201 4.03 -6.69 -16.76
C ASN A 201 5.23 -7.41 -16.10
N GLY A 202 5.35 -7.37 -14.77
CA GLY A 202 6.44 -7.99 -14.02
C GLY A 202 7.77 -7.24 -14.06
N VAL A 203 7.78 -6.04 -14.65
CA VAL A 203 8.97 -5.18 -14.68
C VAL A 203 9.01 -4.33 -13.40
N ALA A 204 10.21 -4.25 -12.82
CA ALA A 204 10.53 -3.31 -11.75
C ALA A 204 11.12 -2.03 -12.34
N PHE A 205 10.65 -0.88 -11.86
CA PHE A 205 11.01 0.45 -12.33
C PHE A 205 11.70 1.20 -11.20
N ASP A 206 12.89 1.74 -11.49
CA ASP A 206 13.58 2.67 -10.60
C ASP A 206 12.83 4.01 -10.55
N ILE A 207 13.15 4.85 -9.56
CA ILE A 207 12.48 6.14 -9.31
C ILE A 207 12.28 6.93 -10.60
N THR A 208 13.35 7.09 -11.40
CA THR A 208 13.35 7.86 -12.65
C THR A 208 12.38 7.36 -13.71
N GLU A 209 11.91 6.12 -13.59
CA GLU A 209 11.05 5.42 -14.53
C GLU A 209 9.60 5.28 -14.02
N TRP A 210 9.30 5.69 -12.79
CA TRP A 210 7.97 5.49 -12.20
C TRP A 210 6.84 6.11 -13.01
N ARG A 211 7.05 7.29 -13.61
CA ARG A 211 6.07 7.88 -14.54
C ARG A 211 5.84 6.96 -15.74
N ALA A 212 6.92 6.54 -16.40
CA ALA A 212 6.86 5.69 -17.59
C ALA A 212 6.32 4.28 -17.31
N SER A 213 6.24 3.88 -16.04
CA SER A 213 5.67 2.60 -15.65
C SER A 213 4.18 2.47 -15.92
N GLU A 214 3.45 3.58 -16.16
CA GLU A 214 1.98 3.61 -16.29
C GLU A 214 1.24 2.94 -15.12
N THR A 215 1.76 3.08 -13.90
CA THR A 215 1.13 2.52 -12.69
C THR A 215 0.24 3.54 -11.96
N PHE A 216 0.66 4.79 -11.77
CA PHE A 216 -0.14 5.75 -11.00
C PHE A 216 -0.26 7.09 -11.72
N ARG A 217 -1.49 7.59 -11.90
CA ARG A 217 -1.79 8.90 -12.49
C ARG A 217 -1.01 9.20 -13.78
N SER A 218 -0.77 8.17 -14.60
CA SER A 218 -0.12 8.26 -15.91
C SER A 218 -0.88 7.40 -16.91
N GLY A 219 -1.03 7.92 -18.12
CA GLY A 219 -1.69 7.32 -19.25
C GLY A 219 -3.08 6.81 -18.88
N ARG A 220 -3.30 5.53 -19.17
CA ARG A 220 -4.53 4.80 -18.78
C ARG A 220 -4.34 3.92 -17.55
N GLN A 221 -3.24 4.14 -16.81
CA GLN A 221 -2.77 3.28 -15.73
C GLN A 221 -2.75 1.79 -16.13
N SER A 222 -2.30 1.53 -17.37
CA SER A 222 -2.48 0.23 -17.99
C SER A 222 -1.65 -0.85 -17.29
N ASN A 223 -0.65 -0.48 -16.47
CA ASN A 223 0.28 -1.41 -15.84
C ASN A 223 0.03 -1.60 -14.32
N LEU A 224 -1.12 -1.17 -13.80
CA LEU A 224 -1.47 -1.36 -12.39
C LEU A 224 -1.54 -2.84 -11.98
N LEU A 225 -0.83 -3.18 -10.90
CA LEU A 225 -0.86 -4.49 -10.25
C LEU A 225 -1.88 -4.52 -9.09
N ILE A 226 -1.98 -3.42 -8.35
CA ILE A 226 -2.95 -3.19 -7.27
C ILE A 226 -3.57 -1.80 -7.47
N ALA A 227 -4.89 -1.72 -7.59
CA ALA A 227 -5.63 -0.46 -7.62
C ALA A 227 -6.09 -0.04 -6.21
N ASP A 228 -6.31 1.26 -6.05
CA ASP A 228 -7.00 1.88 -4.91
C ASP A 228 -8.00 2.96 -5.38
N HIS A 229 -8.70 3.60 -4.44
CA HIS A 229 -9.66 4.65 -4.78
C HIS A 229 -9.05 5.88 -5.45
N TRP A 230 -7.74 6.16 -5.26
CA TRP A 230 -7.07 7.26 -5.94
C TRP A 230 -6.74 6.93 -7.39
N SER A 231 -6.40 5.66 -7.66
CA SER A 231 -6.25 5.15 -9.02
C SER A 231 -7.58 5.13 -9.77
N ASP A 232 -8.70 4.82 -9.10
CA ASP A 232 -10.04 4.91 -9.72
C ASP A 232 -10.41 6.35 -10.01
N HIS A 233 -10.23 7.25 -9.02
CA HIS A 233 -10.56 8.66 -9.16
C HIS A 233 -9.86 9.30 -10.37
N TYR A 234 -8.60 8.94 -10.61
CA TYR A 234 -7.86 9.41 -11.78
C TYR A 234 -8.52 8.99 -13.11
N MET A 235 -9.03 7.77 -13.19
CA MET A 235 -9.69 7.25 -14.39
C MET A 235 -11.10 7.80 -14.57
N ASP A 236 -11.82 8.03 -13.48
CA ASP A 236 -13.22 8.46 -13.48
C ASP A 236 -13.38 9.97 -13.65
N CYS A 237 -12.36 10.76 -13.32
CA CYS A 237 -12.41 12.22 -13.46
C CYS A 237 -12.35 12.67 -14.92
N ASP A 238 -12.83 13.90 -15.16
CA ASP A 238 -12.75 14.53 -16.48
C ASP A 238 -11.29 14.81 -16.90
N GLU A 239 -11.10 15.10 -18.19
CA GLU A 239 -9.77 15.29 -18.76
C GLU A 239 -8.97 16.43 -18.11
N LEU A 240 -9.64 17.52 -17.69
CA LEU A 240 -8.99 18.67 -17.08
C LEU A 240 -8.47 18.31 -15.69
N VAL A 241 -9.30 17.64 -14.88
CA VAL A 241 -8.91 17.12 -13.57
C VAL A 241 -7.80 16.09 -13.72
N ARG A 242 -7.90 15.19 -14.71
CA ARG A 242 -6.89 14.16 -14.96
C ARG A 242 -5.52 14.75 -15.30
N LYS A 243 -5.48 15.74 -16.19
CA LYS A 243 -4.25 16.49 -16.53
C LYS A 243 -3.68 17.21 -15.32
N LYS A 244 -4.54 17.82 -14.48
CA LYS A 244 -4.09 18.45 -13.23
C LYS A 244 -3.48 17.43 -12.27
N LEU A 245 -4.12 16.29 -12.04
CA LEU A 245 -3.60 15.23 -11.17
C LEU A 245 -2.25 14.72 -11.69
N GLN A 246 -2.14 14.45 -12.99
CA GLN A 246 -0.89 14.04 -13.62
C GLN A 246 0.22 15.07 -13.45
N PHE A 247 -0.06 16.36 -13.67
CA PHE A 247 0.92 17.42 -13.45
C PHE A 247 1.35 17.54 -11.99
N LEU A 248 0.41 17.40 -11.04
CA LEU A 248 0.73 17.40 -9.61
C LEU A 248 1.61 16.19 -9.23
N THR A 249 1.35 15.02 -9.83
CA THR A 249 2.09 13.79 -9.54
C THR A 249 3.47 13.75 -10.19
N TRP A 250 3.59 14.22 -11.43
CA TRP A 250 4.76 13.98 -12.26
C TRP A 250 5.49 15.25 -12.70
N GLY A 251 4.89 16.44 -12.52
CA GLY A 251 5.44 17.74 -12.92
C GLY A 251 5.33 18.03 -14.43
N VAL A 252 4.78 17.08 -15.19
CA VAL A 252 4.67 17.10 -16.66
C VAL A 252 3.44 16.32 -17.08
N LEU A 253 2.85 16.70 -18.22
CA LEU A 253 1.71 16.01 -18.80
C LEU A 253 2.19 14.90 -19.74
N ASP A 254 1.39 13.83 -19.86
CA ASP A 254 1.59 12.83 -20.91
C ASP A 254 1.24 13.45 -22.27
N GLU A 255 1.96 13.02 -23.30
CA GLU A 255 1.80 13.49 -24.68
C GLU A 255 0.46 13.07 -25.29
#